data_AF-A0A175VGW5-F1
#
_entry.id   AF-A0A175VGW5-F1
#
_cell.length_a   1.000
_cell.length_b   1.000
_cell.length_c   1.000
_cell.angle_alpha   90.00
_cell.angle_beta   90.00
_cell.angle_gamma   90.00
#
_symmetry.space_group_name_H-M   'P 1'
#
loop_
_entity.id
_entity.type
_entity.pdbx_description
1 polymer ?
#
loop_
_entity_poly.entity_id
_entity_poly.type
_entity_poly.pdbx_seq_one_letter_code
_entity_poly.pdbx_strand_id
1 'polypeptide(L)'
;MRNTVIALSLGLGLGLCSLSTVASPLEEQFTLMEKGADSALDTRLLSYDGVDIQAWIDGAPVIIAVPIMNEQGKQEGESRYYFKGGKLFGVKEPAARFGFDDGGKLVQWLDEKGQPAEFVSKMSMQQRESWLTKRAAELAELFAPSPAERKAASGGVKLKGADLAHWLCSGKLMALAGGDKVIFEQDKLKVGEQGIAGEVSLRQEKGWQDLGLQCEVQGTQVTRLTWRPLPGANKPQ
;
A
#
# COMPACT_ATOMS: atom_id res chain seq x y z
N MET A 1 -14.17 35.47 -76.38
CA MET A 1 -15.29 35.14 -75.47
C MET A 1 -14.73 34.41 -74.26
N ARG A 2 -15.01 34.97 -73.07
CA ARG A 2 -14.94 34.41 -71.70
C ARG A 2 -13.66 33.70 -71.21
N ASN A 3 -12.86 34.51 -70.50
CA ASN A 3 -12.13 34.11 -69.30
C ASN A 3 -13.11 33.63 -68.20
N THR A 4 -12.74 32.58 -67.47
CA THR A 4 -13.19 32.42 -66.08
C THR A 4 -12.12 31.73 -65.26
N VAL A 5 -11.58 32.49 -64.30
CA VAL A 5 -10.72 32.10 -63.19
C VAL A 5 -11.60 31.45 -62.13
N ILE A 6 -11.18 30.31 -61.55
CA ILE A 6 -11.78 29.76 -60.34
C ILE A 6 -10.78 29.92 -59.20
N ALA A 7 -11.26 30.59 -58.16
CA ALA A 7 -10.54 31.11 -57.03
C ALA A 7 -10.18 30.02 -55.99
N LEU A 8 -9.09 30.28 -55.28
CA LEU A 8 -8.69 29.64 -54.04
C LEU A 8 -9.78 29.76 -52.96
N SER A 9 -10.08 28.65 -52.29
CA SER A 9 -10.62 28.67 -50.93
C SER A 9 -9.71 27.83 -50.04
N LEU A 10 -8.89 28.54 -49.25
CA LEU A 10 -8.18 28.05 -48.09
C LEU A 10 -9.18 27.50 -47.07
N GLY A 11 -9.18 26.19 -46.86
CA GLY A 11 -9.88 25.52 -45.78
C GLY A 11 -8.88 24.80 -44.89
N LEU A 12 -8.16 25.56 -44.07
CA LEU A 12 -7.42 25.06 -42.91
C LEU A 12 -8.43 24.51 -41.90
N GLY A 13 -8.79 23.24 -42.05
CA GLY A 13 -9.57 22.46 -41.10
C GLY A 13 -8.67 21.55 -40.28
N LEU A 14 -7.76 22.12 -39.49
CA LEU A 14 -7.09 21.42 -38.38
C LEU A 14 -8.14 21.12 -37.29
N GLY A 15 -8.97 20.11 -37.53
CA GLY A 15 -9.81 19.49 -36.52
C GLY A 15 -9.01 18.43 -35.77
N LEU A 16 -7.99 18.85 -35.02
CA LEU A 16 -7.47 18.03 -33.93
C LEU A 16 -8.64 17.84 -32.97
N CYS A 17 -9.28 16.69 -33.03
CA CYS A 17 -10.18 16.19 -31.99
C CYS A 17 -9.38 16.21 -30.69
N SER A 18 -9.46 17.34 -29.99
CA SER A 18 -9.11 17.45 -28.59
C SER A 18 -10.19 16.64 -27.88
N LEU A 19 -9.89 15.36 -27.67
CA LEU A 19 -10.60 14.54 -26.69
C LEU A 19 -10.54 15.34 -25.40
N SER A 20 -11.64 16.00 -25.08
CA SER A 20 -11.87 16.49 -23.74
C SER A 20 -12.06 15.24 -22.91
N THR A 21 -10.96 14.74 -22.34
CA THR A 21 -10.98 13.71 -21.30
C THR A 21 -11.77 14.31 -20.16
N VAL A 22 -13.07 14.07 -20.15
CA VAL A 22 -13.88 14.23 -18.95
C VAL A 22 -13.26 13.24 -17.98
N ALA A 23 -12.45 13.72 -17.04
CA ALA A 23 -11.92 12.86 -16.00
C ALA A 23 -13.13 12.18 -15.35
N SER A 24 -13.18 10.84 -15.45
CA SER A 24 -14.22 10.05 -14.78
C SER A 24 -14.36 10.54 -13.34
N PRO A 25 -15.59 10.69 -12.80
CA PRO A 25 -15.78 11.03 -11.39
C PRO A 25 -14.88 10.17 -10.51
N LEU A 26 -14.31 10.77 -9.46
CA LEU A 26 -13.29 10.12 -8.61
C LEU A 26 -13.69 8.70 -8.17
N GLU A 27 -14.97 8.48 -7.86
CA GLU A 27 -15.51 7.17 -7.47
C GLU A 27 -15.46 6.12 -8.59
N GLU A 28 -15.70 6.52 -9.84
CA GLU A 28 -15.57 5.62 -10.99
C GLU A 28 -14.10 5.22 -11.17
N GLN A 29 -13.17 6.15 -10.97
CA GLN A 29 -11.74 5.84 -11.03
C GLN A 29 -11.32 4.87 -9.92
N PHE A 30 -11.78 5.06 -8.68
CA PHE A 30 -11.55 4.09 -7.61
C PHE A 30 -12.11 2.71 -7.95
N THR A 31 -13.34 2.65 -8.46
CA THR A 31 -13.98 1.38 -8.85
C THR A 31 -13.21 0.66 -9.96
N LEU A 32 -12.70 1.40 -10.95
CA LEU A 32 -11.89 0.84 -12.04
C LEU A 32 -10.54 0.30 -11.51
N MET A 33 -9.89 1.04 -10.61
CA MET A 33 -8.64 0.59 -9.99
C MET A 33 -8.85 -0.68 -9.15
N GLU A 34 -9.93 -0.75 -8.36
CA GLU A 34 -10.27 -1.93 -7.55
C GLU A 34 -10.49 -3.17 -8.43
N LYS A 35 -11.28 -3.04 -9.50
CA LYS A 35 -11.49 -4.13 -10.46
C LYS A 35 -10.19 -4.60 -11.11
N GLY A 36 -9.33 -3.65 -11.50
CA GLY A 36 -8.02 -3.97 -12.07
C GLY A 36 -7.14 -4.71 -11.06
N ALA A 37 -7.09 -4.21 -9.83
CA ALA A 37 -6.29 -4.75 -8.74
C ALA A 37 -6.68 -6.20 -8.40
N ASP A 38 -7.97 -6.47 -8.21
CA ASP A 38 -8.47 -7.80 -7.84
C ASP A 38 -8.23 -8.87 -8.91
N SER A 39 -8.10 -8.46 -10.18
CA SER A 39 -7.97 -9.39 -11.30
C SER A 39 -6.53 -9.73 -11.69
N ALA A 40 -5.57 -8.86 -11.37
CA ALA A 40 -4.27 -8.88 -12.05
C ALA A 40 -3.07 -8.59 -11.15
N LEU A 41 -3.25 -8.09 -9.93
CA LEU A 41 -2.14 -7.61 -9.11
C LEU A 41 -1.77 -8.58 -7.98
N ASP A 42 -0.49 -8.58 -7.66
CA ASP A 42 0.05 -9.32 -6.53
C ASP A 42 -0.53 -8.74 -5.23
N THR A 43 -1.17 -9.59 -4.43
CA THR A 43 -1.71 -9.18 -3.14
C THR A 43 -0.72 -9.48 -2.02
N ARG A 44 -0.46 -8.49 -1.15
CA ARG A 44 0.39 -8.63 0.03
C ARG A 44 -0.39 -8.25 1.29
N LEU A 45 -0.10 -8.94 2.39
CA LEU A 45 -0.71 -8.68 3.70
C LEU A 45 0.36 -8.57 4.78
N LEU A 46 0.49 -7.40 5.40
CA LEU A 46 1.49 -7.15 6.42
C LEU A 46 0.80 -6.61 7.68
N SER A 47 1.09 -7.17 8.85
CA SER A 47 0.75 -6.49 10.11
C SER A 47 1.61 -5.24 10.26
N TYR A 48 1.02 -4.19 10.80
CA TYR A 48 1.74 -3.00 11.26
C TYR A 48 0.89 -2.31 12.31
N ASP A 49 1.49 -1.96 13.45
CA ASP A 49 0.80 -1.28 14.56
C ASP A 49 -0.51 -1.97 15.00
N GLY A 50 -0.49 -3.30 15.06
CA GLY A 50 -1.63 -4.11 15.52
C GLY A 50 -2.76 -4.31 14.51
N VAL A 51 -2.63 -3.82 13.27
CA VAL A 51 -3.60 -4.05 12.19
C VAL A 51 -2.95 -4.78 11.02
N ASP A 52 -3.73 -5.62 10.34
CA ASP A 52 -3.29 -6.32 9.13
C ASP A 52 -3.65 -5.46 7.91
N ILE A 53 -2.64 -4.92 7.23
CA ILE A 53 -2.77 -4.00 6.10
C ILE A 53 -2.59 -4.79 4.81
N GLN A 54 -3.55 -4.68 3.90
CA GLN A 54 -3.51 -5.33 2.59
C GLN A 54 -3.07 -4.33 1.53
N ALA A 55 -2.26 -4.77 0.57
CA ALA A 55 -1.94 -3.98 -0.61
C ALA A 55 -1.96 -4.82 -1.88
N TRP A 56 -2.32 -4.19 -2.99
CA TRP A 56 -2.21 -4.72 -4.35
C TRP A 56 -1.03 -4.03 -5.03
N ILE A 57 -0.11 -4.82 -5.56
CA ILE A 57 1.22 -4.38 -5.97
C ILE A 57 1.43 -4.61 -7.47
N ASP A 58 1.97 -3.60 -8.14
CA ASP A 58 2.55 -3.67 -9.50
C ASP A 58 3.94 -3.02 -9.47
N GLY A 59 4.92 -3.75 -8.95
CA GLY A 59 6.24 -3.22 -8.57
C GLY A 59 6.22 -2.29 -7.34
N ALA A 60 5.28 -1.35 -7.30
CA ALA A 60 4.93 -0.50 -6.16
C ALA A 60 3.43 -0.65 -5.82
N PRO A 61 2.98 -0.23 -4.62
CA PRO A 61 1.56 -0.28 -4.28
C PRO A 61 0.70 0.52 -5.26
N VAL A 62 -0.38 -0.10 -5.73
CA VAL A 62 -1.45 0.52 -6.53
C VAL A 62 -2.64 0.85 -5.62
N ILE A 63 -2.97 -0.06 -4.70
CA ILE A 63 -3.98 0.15 -3.65
C ILE A 63 -3.41 -0.34 -2.33
N ILE A 64 -3.61 0.41 -1.26
CA ILE A 64 -3.39 -0.03 0.12
C ILE A 64 -4.70 0.11 0.88
N ALA A 65 -5.20 -0.99 1.42
CA ALA A 65 -6.37 -1.08 2.28
C ALA A 65 -5.94 -1.18 3.75
N VAL A 66 -6.39 -0.23 4.55
CA VAL A 66 -6.09 -0.11 5.97
C VAL A 66 -7.38 -0.29 6.76
N PRO A 67 -7.54 -1.38 7.53
CA PRO A 67 -8.69 -1.55 8.42
C PRO A 67 -8.76 -0.45 9.46
N ILE A 68 -9.98 0.03 9.75
CA ILE A 68 -10.26 0.92 10.86
C ILE A 68 -10.85 0.07 11.97
N MET A 69 -10.11 -0.04 13.07
CA MET A 69 -10.50 -0.84 14.24
C MET A 69 -11.08 0.08 15.31
N ASN A 70 -12.10 -0.39 16.01
CA ASN A 70 -12.65 0.29 17.17
C ASN A 70 -11.89 -0.07 18.44
N GLU A 71 -12.30 0.53 19.57
CA GLU A 71 -11.66 0.32 20.88
C GLU A 71 -11.70 -1.15 21.36
N GLN A 72 -12.62 -1.96 20.83
CA GLN A 72 -12.77 -3.38 21.13
C GLN A 72 -11.95 -4.27 20.18
N GLY A 73 -11.20 -3.68 19.24
CA GLY A 73 -10.47 -4.42 18.22
C GLY A 73 -11.37 -5.05 17.14
N LYS A 74 -12.58 -4.52 16.96
CA LYS A 74 -13.47 -4.90 15.86
C LYS A 74 -13.32 -3.92 14.70
N GLN A 75 -13.29 -4.43 13.48
CA GLN A 75 -13.27 -3.60 12.28
C GLN A 75 -14.61 -2.85 12.12
N GLU A 76 -14.54 -1.52 11.99
CA GLU A 76 -15.69 -0.62 11.75
C GLU A 76 -15.64 0.05 10.38
N GLY A 77 -14.51 -0.03 9.69
CA GLY A 77 -14.37 0.51 8.36
C GLY A 77 -13.05 0.12 7.71
N GLU A 78 -12.78 0.73 6.57
CA GLU A 78 -11.54 0.58 5.84
C GLU A 78 -11.25 1.89 5.10
N SER A 79 -10.00 2.34 5.19
CA SER A 79 -9.49 3.41 4.34
C SER A 79 -8.66 2.80 3.21
N ARG A 80 -8.91 3.22 1.97
CA ARG A 80 -8.15 2.82 0.79
C ARG A 80 -7.35 3.97 0.23
N TYR A 81 -6.07 3.75 0.02
CA TYR A 81 -5.14 4.70 -0.60
C TYR A 81 -4.83 4.20 -2.00
N TYR A 82 -5.07 5.05 -3.00
CA TYR A 82 -4.93 4.72 -4.42
C TYR A 82 -3.74 5.45 -4.99
N PHE A 83 -2.89 4.74 -5.72
CA PHE A 83 -1.65 5.26 -6.28
C PHE A 83 -1.63 5.09 -7.80
N LYS A 84 -1.10 6.09 -8.50
CA LYS A 84 -0.82 6.03 -9.95
C LYS A 84 0.64 6.40 -10.18
N GLY A 85 1.41 5.51 -10.80
CA GLY A 85 2.85 5.72 -11.01
C GLY A 85 3.62 5.99 -9.71
N GLY A 86 3.21 5.35 -8.60
CA GLY A 86 3.81 5.53 -7.27
C GLY A 86 3.43 6.82 -6.54
N LYS A 87 2.57 7.67 -7.12
CA LYS A 87 2.07 8.90 -6.48
C LYS A 87 0.67 8.70 -5.94
N LEU A 88 0.36 9.33 -4.80
CA LEU A 88 -0.98 9.34 -4.24
C LEU A 88 -1.95 10.02 -5.23
N PHE A 89 -2.92 9.24 -5.71
CA PHE A 89 -3.97 9.69 -6.62
C PHE A 89 -5.25 10.04 -5.86
N GLY A 90 -5.59 9.25 -4.84
CA GLY A 90 -6.76 9.51 -4.03
C GLY A 90 -6.84 8.64 -2.79
N VAL A 91 -7.75 9.01 -1.89
CA VAL A 91 -8.05 8.25 -0.68
C VAL A 91 -9.56 8.12 -0.53
N LYS A 92 -10.03 6.91 -0.26
CA LYS A 92 -11.42 6.61 0.08
C LYS A 92 -11.47 6.18 1.53
N GLU A 93 -12.14 6.97 2.35
CA GLU A 93 -12.45 6.65 3.73
C GLU A 93 -13.96 6.39 3.86
N PRO A 94 -14.45 5.80 4.96
CA PRO A 94 -15.87 5.50 5.11
C PRO A 94 -16.80 6.70 4.88
N ALA A 95 -16.40 7.89 5.36
CA ALA A 95 -17.23 9.09 5.31
C ALA A 95 -16.76 10.14 4.30
N ALA A 96 -15.66 9.92 3.57
CA ALA A 96 -15.07 10.95 2.72
C ALA A 96 -14.21 10.37 1.60
N ARG A 97 -14.07 11.15 0.52
CA ARG A 97 -13.18 10.85 -0.61
C ARG A 97 -12.31 12.04 -0.94
N PHE A 98 -11.05 11.77 -1.18
CA PHE A 98 -10.02 12.77 -1.44
C PHE A 98 -9.38 12.50 -2.79
N GLY A 99 -9.33 13.50 -3.66
CA GLY A 99 -8.71 13.42 -4.97
C GLY A 99 -7.52 14.37 -5.08
N PHE A 100 -6.41 13.85 -5.58
CA PHE A 100 -5.16 14.59 -5.77
C PHE A 100 -4.89 14.81 -7.27
N ASP A 101 -4.29 15.96 -7.59
CA ASP A 101 -3.78 16.21 -8.95
C ASP A 101 -2.39 15.60 -9.16
N ASP A 102 -1.89 15.65 -10.40
CA ASP A 102 -0.57 15.10 -10.76
C ASP A 102 0.62 15.80 -10.07
N GLY A 103 0.37 17.01 -9.56
CA GLY A 103 1.28 17.80 -8.74
C GLY A 103 1.28 17.40 -7.27
N GLY A 104 0.41 16.47 -6.86
CA GLY A 104 0.26 16.00 -5.49
C GLY A 104 -0.56 16.93 -4.61
N LYS A 105 -1.35 17.84 -5.19
CA LYS A 105 -2.23 18.72 -4.42
C LYS A 105 -3.61 18.14 -4.24
N LEU A 106 -4.18 18.32 -3.06
CA LEU A 106 -5.56 17.94 -2.79
C LEU A 106 -6.51 18.90 -3.51
N VAL A 107 -7.27 18.39 -4.47
CA VAL A 107 -8.17 19.18 -5.33
C VAL A 107 -9.64 18.81 -5.15
N GLN A 108 -9.93 17.65 -4.55
CA GLN A 108 -11.29 17.20 -4.27
C GLN A 108 -11.39 16.71 -2.83
N TRP A 109 -12.38 17.22 -2.10
CA TRP A 109 -12.86 16.66 -0.83
C TRP A 109 -14.37 16.44 -1.00
N LEU A 110 -14.76 15.18 -1.10
CA LEU A 110 -16.13 14.76 -1.26
C LEU A 110 -16.62 14.03 -0.01
N ASP A 111 -17.91 14.10 0.26
CA ASP A 111 -18.58 13.37 1.33
C ASP A 111 -18.79 11.88 0.97
N GLU A 112 -19.52 11.17 1.83
CA GLU A 112 -19.86 9.76 1.64
C GLU A 112 -20.72 9.51 0.38
N LYS A 113 -21.40 10.53 -0.15
CA LYS A 113 -22.27 10.49 -1.34
C LYS A 113 -21.55 10.97 -2.61
N GLY A 114 -20.28 11.33 -2.50
CA GLY A 114 -19.48 11.87 -3.61
C GLY A 114 -19.81 13.31 -3.97
N GLN A 115 -20.53 14.04 -3.10
CA GLN A 115 -20.78 15.47 -3.26
C GLN A 115 -19.64 16.27 -2.63
N PRO A 116 -19.34 17.50 -3.10
CA PRO A 116 -18.39 18.37 -2.44
C PRO A 116 -18.74 18.52 -0.95
N ALA A 117 -17.76 18.27 -0.07
CA ALA A 117 -17.99 18.38 1.36
C ALA A 117 -18.32 19.83 1.74
N GLU A 118 -19.36 20.00 2.57
CA GLU A 118 -19.79 21.32 3.01
C GLU A 118 -18.75 21.97 3.94
N PHE A 119 -18.63 23.30 3.86
CA PHE A 119 -17.82 24.12 4.78
C PHE A 119 -16.32 23.78 4.84
N VAL A 120 -15.75 23.19 3.79
CA VAL A 120 -14.30 22.93 3.73
C VAL A 120 -13.53 24.21 3.41
N SER A 121 -12.73 24.69 4.36
CA SER A 121 -11.84 25.83 4.15
C SER A 121 -10.56 25.45 3.40
N LYS A 122 -9.89 26.44 2.78
CA LYS A 122 -8.56 26.24 2.18
C LYS A 122 -7.53 25.71 3.19
N MET A 123 -7.61 26.14 4.44
CA MET A 123 -6.71 25.67 5.51
C MET A 123 -6.99 24.19 5.84
N SER A 124 -8.25 23.80 5.90
CA SER A 124 -8.66 22.40 6.10
C SER A 124 -8.14 21.51 4.98
N MET A 125 -8.24 21.96 3.72
CA MET A 125 -7.67 21.25 2.57
C MET A 125 -6.16 21.04 2.72
N GLN A 126 -5.40 22.08 3.07
CA GLN A 126 -3.94 22.00 3.22
C GLN A 126 -3.50 21.08 4.37
N GLN A 127 -4.18 21.16 5.51
CA GLN A 127 -3.92 20.25 6.63
C GLN A 127 -4.19 18.80 6.23
N ARG A 128 -5.30 18.57 5.52
CA ARG A 128 -5.69 17.24 5.07
C ARG A 128 -4.76 16.68 4.00
N GLU A 129 -4.34 17.50 3.04
CA GLU A 129 -3.30 17.18 2.05
C GLU A 129 -2.02 16.73 2.74
N SER A 130 -1.49 17.52 3.68
CA SER A 130 -0.26 17.21 4.39
C SER A 130 -0.35 15.89 5.15
N TRP A 131 -1.45 15.67 5.88
CA TRP A 131 -1.67 14.45 6.63
C TRP A 131 -1.77 13.22 5.72
N LEU A 132 -2.61 13.28 4.68
CA LEU A 132 -2.85 12.16 3.77
C LEU A 132 -1.58 11.80 2.98
N THR A 133 -0.84 12.79 2.48
CA THR A 133 0.40 12.56 1.74
C THR A 133 1.46 11.90 2.63
N LYS A 134 1.61 12.37 3.88
CA LYS A 134 2.53 11.76 4.84
C LYS A 134 2.11 10.31 5.15
N ARG A 135 0.84 10.10 5.48
CA ARG A 135 0.30 8.78 5.82
C ARG A 135 0.43 7.79 4.65
N ALA A 136 0.15 8.23 3.42
CA ALA A 136 0.29 7.40 2.23
C ALA A 136 1.74 6.97 1.99
N ALA A 137 2.70 7.87 2.21
CA ALA A 137 4.13 7.54 2.08
C ALA A 137 4.57 6.53 3.16
N GLU A 138 4.15 6.71 4.42
CA GLU A 138 4.41 5.76 5.50
C GLU A 138 3.84 4.37 5.17
N LEU A 139 2.60 4.31 4.68
CA LEU A 139 1.95 3.05 4.29
C LEU A 139 2.65 2.39 3.11
N ALA A 140 3.05 3.15 2.09
CA ALA A 140 3.75 2.62 0.93
C ALA A 140 5.11 2.00 1.31
N GLU A 141 5.83 2.60 2.25
CA GLU A 141 7.13 2.10 2.72
C GLU A 141 7.03 0.73 3.41
N LEU A 142 5.88 0.40 4.03
CA LEU A 142 5.65 -0.93 4.61
C LEU A 142 5.81 -2.04 3.57
N PHE A 143 5.44 -1.76 2.32
CA PHE A 143 5.47 -2.72 1.21
C PHE A 143 6.75 -2.64 0.38
N ALA A 144 7.65 -1.70 0.67
CA ALA A 144 8.96 -1.68 0.05
C ALA A 144 9.76 -2.94 0.44
N PRO A 145 10.61 -3.48 -0.46
CA PRO A 145 11.48 -4.60 -0.12
C PRO A 145 12.40 -4.25 1.05
N SER A 146 12.42 -5.08 2.08
CA SER A 146 13.31 -4.95 3.24
C SER A 146 14.79 -5.11 2.83
N PRO A 147 15.74 -4.70 3.69
CA PRO A 147 17.17 -4.96 3.43
C PRO A 147 17.48 -6.44 3.16
N ALA A 148 16.77 -7.35 3.82
CA ALA A 148 16.92 -8.79 3.59
C ALA A 148 16.45 -9.17 2.17
N GLU A 149 15.23 -8.80 1.79
CA GLU A 149 14.68 -9.07 0.46
C GLU A 149 15.55 -8.46 -0.65
N ARG A 150 16.02 -7.22 -0.48
CA ARG A 150 16.94 -6.56 -1.43
C ARG A 150 18.24 -7.32 -1.62
N LYS A 151 18.83 -7.81 -0.52
CA LYS A 151 20.10 -8.56 -0.56
C LYS A 151 19.92 -9.95 -1.17
N ALA A 152 18.79 -10.61 -0.94
CA ALA A 152 18.46 -11.87 -1.61
C ALA A 152 18.23 -11.66 -3.12
N ALA A 153 17.46 -10.62 -3.49
CA ALA A 153 17.17 -10.29 -4.88
C ALA A 153 18.43 -9.95 -5.69
N SER A 154 19.45 -9.34 -5.07
CA SER A 154 20.74 -9.06 -5.72
C SER A 154 21.72 -10.25 -5.74
N GLY A 155 21.32 -11.42 -5.25
CA GLY A 155 22.19 -12.61 -5.17
C GLY A 155 23.26 -12.55 -4.08
N GLY A 156 23.15 -11.60 -3.14
CA GLY A 156 24.10 -11.42 -2.03
C GLY A 156 23.97 -12.45 -0.90
N VAL A 157 23.14 -13.48 -1.06
CA VAL A 157 22.84 -14.52 -0.07
C VAL A 157 22.86 -15.89 -0.75
N LYS A 158 23.45 -16.90 -0.10
CA LYS A 158 23.55 -18.28 -0.61
C LYS A 158 22.47 -19.23 -0.06
N LEU A 159 21.57 -18.73 0.79
CA LEU A 159 20.48 -19.48 1.40
C LEU A 159 19.46 -19.90 0.33
N LYS A 160 18.82 -21.05 0.53
CA LYS A 160 17.80 -21.61 -0.35
C LYS A 160 16.69 -22.28 0.47
N GLY A 161 15.55 -22.53 -0.18
CA GLY A 161 14.42 -23.25 0.42
C GLY A 161 13.98 -22.66 1.76
N ALA A 162 13.77 -23.54 2.74
CA ALA A 162 13.35 -23.21 4.11
C ALA A 162 14.25 -22.17 4.80
N ASP A 163 15.57 -22.27 4.64
CA ASP A 163 16.51 -21.33 5.28
C ASP A 163 16.37 -19.91 4.72
N LEU A 164 16.14 -19.80 3.41
CA LEU A 164 15.89 -18.51 2.77
C LEU A 164 14.56 -17.91 3.24
N ALA A 165 13.50 -18.70 3.25
CA ALA A 165 12.18 -18.27 3.70
C ALA A 165 12.22 -17.72 5.13
N HIS A 166 12.81 -18.47 6.05
CA HIS A 166 12.98 -18.05 7.42
C HIS A 166 13.81 -16.77 7.54
N TRP A 167 14.94 -16.67 6.83
CA TRP A 167 15.77 -15.47 6.85
C TRP A 167 15.05 -14.22 6.34
N LEU A 168 14.26 -14.34 5.26
CA LEU A 168 13.44 -13.26 4.73
C LEU A 168 12.35 -12.82 5.71
N CYS A 169 11.62 -13.78 6.29
CA CYS A 169 10.57 -13.52 7.27
C CYS A 169 11.10 -12.79 8.51
N SER A 170 12.21 -13.27 9.07
CA SER A 170 12.86 -12.62 10.21
C SER A 170 13.36 -11.21 9.85
N GLY A 171 13.94 -11.04 8.67
CA GLY A 171 14.40 -9.73 8.18
C GLY A 171 13.26 -8.72 8.02
N LYS A 172 12.13 -9.15 7.43
CA LYS A 172 10.96 -8.29 7.26
C LYS A 172 10.28 -7.96 8.59
N LEU A 173 10.18 -8.92 9.51
CA LEU A 173 9.66 -8.68 10.86
C LEU A 173 10.47 -7.62 11.61
N MET A 174 11.80 -7.73 11.62
CA MET A 174 12.65 -6.70 12.25
C MET A 174 12.46 -5.32 11.63
N ALA A 175 12.31 -5.25 10.31
CA ALA A 175 12.10 -3.99 9.60
C ALA A 175 10.75 -3.33 9.92
N LEU A 176 9.67 -4.12 10.07
CA LEU A 176 8.33 -3.57 10.34
C LEU A 176 8.06 -3.33 11.83
N ALA A 177 8.51 -4.23 12.70
CA ALA A 177 8.20 -4.20 14.13
C ALA A 177 9.25 -3.45 14.96
N GLY A 178 10.34 -2.96 14.35
CA GLY A 178 11.39 -2.22 15.04
C GLY A 178 12.17 -3.08 16.03
N GLY A 179 13.04 -3.95 15.51
CA GLY A 179 13.92 -4.79 16.31
C GLY A 179 15.21 -5.16 15.58
N ASP A 180 16.12 -5.82 16.28
CA ASP A 180 17.46 -6.12 15.74
C ASP A 180 17.84 -7.61 15.82
N LYS A 181 16.99 -8.44 16.44
CA LYS A 181 17.19 -9.89 16.53
C LYS A 181 15.87 -10.64 16.66
N VAL A 182 15.76 -11.74 15.92
CA VAL A 182 14.68 -12.74 16.05
C VAL A 182 15.31 -14.06 16.50
N ILE A 183 14.72 -14.70 17.50
CA ILE A 183 15.04 -16.07 17.92
C ILE A 183 13.77 -16.91 17.96
N PHE A 184 13.92 -18.23 17.95
CA PHE A 184 12.82 -19.17 17.97
C PHE A 184 13.28 -20.48 18.58
N GLU A 185 12.35 -21.24 19.14
CA GLU A 185 12.56 -22.61 19.55
C GLU A 185 12.19 -23.53 18.38
N GLN A 186 13.07 -24.47 18.01
CA GLN A 186 12.88 -25.31 16.81
C GLN A 186 11.54 -26.07 16.84
N ASP A 187 11.13 -26.55 18.01
CA ASP A 187 9.88 -27.33 18.16
C ASP A 187 8.60 -26.47 18.06
N LYS A 188 8.75 -25.13 18.10
CA LYS A 188 7.64 -24.17 18.07
C LYS A 188 7.50 -23.43 16.75
N LEU A 189 8.44 -23.62 15.82
CA LEU A 189 8.44 -22.96 14.52
C LEU A 189 8.35 -23.99 13.40
N LYS A 190 7.26 -23.96 12.64
CA LYS A 190 7.15 -24.68 11.38
C LYS A 190 7.87 -23.88 10.32
N VAL A 191 8.84 -24.50 9.66
CA VAL A 191 9.63 -23.87 8.58
C VAL A 191 9.45 -24.70 7.31
N GLY A 192 9.11 -24.03 6.22
CA GLY A 192 9.04 -24.61 4.89
C GLY A 192 9.58 -23.66 3.83
N GLU A 193 9.70 -24.12 2.60
CA GLU A 193 10.22 -23.27 1.50
C GLU A 193 9.32 -22.07 1.18
N GLN A 194 8.03 -22.18 1.52
CA GLN A 194 7.03 -21.14 1.27
C GLN A 194 6.83 -20.18 2.45
N GLY A 195 7.49 -20.39 3.59
CA GLY A 195 7.27 -19.53 4.74
C GLY A 195 7.54 -20.18 6.10
N ILE A 196 7.20 -19.43 7.15
CA ILE A 196 7.31 -19.87 8.54
C ILE A 196 6.05 -19.57 9.33
N ALA A 197 5.73 -20.42 10.30
CA ALA A 197 4.59 -20.23 11.18
C ALA A 197 4.88 -20.77 12.58
N GLY A 198 4.63 -19.98 13.62
CA GLY A 198 4.89 -20.40 15.00
C GLY A 198 5.33 -19.27 15.92
N GLU A 199 5.90 -19.64 17.07
CA GLU A 199 6.35 -18.68 18.07
C GLU A 199 7.79 -18.20 17.80
N VAL A 200 8.00 -16.89 17.88
CA VAL A 200 9.31 -16.25 17.82
C VAL A 200 9.47 -15.24 18.94
N SER A 201 10.69 -14.94 19.36
CA SER A 201 10.99 -13.80 20.22
C SER A 201 11.70 -12.74 19.40
N LEU A 202 11.16 -11.51 19.41
CA LEU A 202 11.77 -10.34 18.81
C LEU A 202 12.44 -9.50 19.91
N ARG A 203 13.70 -9.12 19.70
CA ARG A 203 14.37 -8.14 20.56
C ARG A 203 14.09 -6.73 20.04
N GLN A 204 13.49 -5.92 20.90
CA GLN A 204 13.22 -4.50 20.69
C GLN A 204 13.96 -3.68 21.77
N GLU A 205 13.87 -2.35 21.69
CA GLU A 205 14.49 -1.45 22.68
C GLU A 205 14.04 -1.73 24.12
N LYS A 206 12.78 -2.14 24.31
CA LYS A 206 12.20 -2.41 25.63
C LYS A 206 12.49 -3.82 26.17
N GLY A 207 13.17 -4.66 25.39
CA GLY A 207 13.48 -6.04 25.74
C GLY A 207 12.96 -7.05 24.71
N TRP A 208 12.81 -8.30 25.14
CA TRP A 208 12.27 -9.37 24.32
C TRP A 208 10.75 -9.39 24.38
N GLN A 209 10.12 -9.55 23.22
CA GLN A 209 8.69 -9.77 23.07
C GLN A 209 8.47 -11.09 22.34
N ASP A 210 7.73 -12.03 22.93
CA ASP A 210 7.32 -13.24 22.22
C ASP A 210 6.07 -12.95 21.36
N LEU A 211 6.09 -13.46 20.13
CA LEU A 211 5.11 -13.21 19.08
C LEU A 211 4.66 -14.53 18.46
N GLY A 212 3.37 -14.65 18.19
CA GLY A 212 2.84 -15.65 17.26
C GLY A 212 2.94 -15.10 15.85
N LEU A 213 3.68 -15.78 14.99
CA LEU A 213 4.05 -15.34 13.64
C LEU A 213 3.45 -16.24 12.57
N GLN A 214 2.96 -15.64 11.49
CA GLN A 214 2.68 -16.30 10.21
C GLN A 214 3.38 -15.49 9.12
N CYS A 215 4.20 -16.14 8.31
CA CYS A 215 4.90 -15.51 7.22
C CYS A 215 4.91 -16.40 5.98
N GLU A 216 4.67 -15.80 4.81
CA GLU A 216 4.70 -16.46 3.50
C GLU A 216 5.64 -15.70 2.57
N VAL A 217 6.38 -16.44 1.76
CA VAL A 217 7.34 -15.90 0.80
C VAL A 217 7.07 -16.40 -0.62
N GLN A 218 7.40 -15.57 -1.59
CA GLN A 218 7.42 -15.91 -3.01
C GLN A 218 8.75 -15.45 -3.60
N GLY A 219 9.61 -16.42 -3.96
CA GLY A 219 10.96 -16.14 -4.40
C GLY A 219 11.77 -15.42 -3.31
N THR A 220 12.12 -14.16 -3.54
CA THR A 220 12.90 -13.32 -2.60
C THR A 220 12.05 -12.27 -1.88
N GLN A 221 10.72 -12.36 -1.98
CA GLN A 221 9.78 -11.39 -1.42
C GLN A 221 8.91 -12.03 -0.33
N VAL A 222 8.63 -11.28 0.72
CA VAL A 222 7.62 -11.61 1.73
C VAL A 222 6.26 -11.10 1.25
N THR A 223 5.31 -12.00 1.08
CA THR A 223 3.96 -11.70 0.58
C THR A 223 2.93 -11.65 1.70
N ARG A 224 3.13 -12.43 2.76
CA ARG A 224 2.37 -12.34 4.01
C ARG A 224 3.31 -12.25 5.18
N LEU A 225 3.05 -11.34 6.11
CA LEU A 225 3.70 -11.32 7.41
C LEU A 225 2.72 -10.77 8.44
N THR A 226 2.16 -11.64 9.26
CA THR A 226 1.28 -11.23 10.35
C THR A 226 1.81 -11.70 11.68
N TRP A 227 1.71 -10.85 12.71
CA TRP A 227 2.12 -11.23 14.06
C TRP A 227 1.20 -10.67 15.13
N ARG A 228 1.16 -11.36 16.27
CA ARG A 228 0.48 -10.90 17.49
C ARG A 228 1.32 -11.17 18.72
N PRO A 229 1.32 -10.26 19.72
CA PRO A 229 1.95 -10.53 21.00
C PRO A 229 1.36 -11.78 21.65
N LEU A 230 2.22 -12.64 22.22
CA LEU A 230 1.76 -13.79 22.99
C LEU A 230 1.44 -13.37 24.45
N PRO A 231 0.40 -13.95 25.07
CA PRO A 231 0.09 -13.69 26.48
C PRO A 231 1.25 -14.11 27.38
N GLY A 232 1.79 -13.17 28.17
CA GLY A 232 2.75 -13.46 29.25
C GLY A 232 4.24 -13.23 28.95
N ALA A 233 4.61 -12.58 27.83
CA ALA A 233 5.98 -12.60 27.33
C ALA A 233 6.80 -11.30 27.48
N ASN A 234 6.71 -10.62 28.63
CA ASN A 234 7.81 -9.74 29.05
C ASN A 234 8.82 -10.62 29.77
N LYS A 235 9.74 -11.25 29.04
CA LYS A 235 10.88 -11.91 29.69
C LYS A 235 11.70 -10.81 30.40
N PRO A 236 11.97 -10.94 31.71
CA PRO A 236 12.80 -9.96 32.40
C PRO A 236 14.19 -9.86 31.76
N GLN A 237 14.78 -8.67 31.84
CA GLN A 237 16.06 -8.27 31.24
C GLN A 237 17.22 -9.21 31.59
#